data_AF-A0A950EMT2-F1
#
_entry.id   AF-A0A950EMT2-F1
#
_cell.length_a   1.000
_cell.length_b   1.000
_cell.length_c   1.000
_cell.angle_alpha   90.00
_cell.angle_beta   90.00
_cell.angle_gamma   90.00
#
_symmetry.space_group_name_H-M   'P 1'
#
loop_
_entity.id
_entity.type
_entity.pdbx_description
1 polymer ?
#
loop_
_entity_poly.entity_id
_entity_poly.type
_entity_poly.pdbx_seq_one_letter_code
_entity_poly.pdbx_strand_id
1 'polypeptide(L)' 'MNWDRIEGNWKQFKGKVKEKWGQLTDDDLEQAAGRRDQLIGRLQERYGWQRDQAERELD' A
#
# COMPACT_ATOMS: atom_id res chain seq x y z
N MET A 1 -8.97 -6.33 -4.12
CA MET A 1 -9.62 -5.17 -3.47
C MET A 1 -9.69 -4.04 -4.48
N ASN A 2 -10.85 -3.40 -4.67
CA ASN A 2 -10.94 -2.33 -5.66
C ASN A 2 -10.15 -1.10 -5.20
N TRP A 3 -8.99 -0.85 -5.81
CA TRP A 3 -8.05 0.18 -5.38
C TRP A 3 -8.63 1.59 -5.50
N ASP A 4 -9.48 1.86 -6.50
CA ASP A 4 -10.22 3.12 -6.62
C ASP A 4 -10.99 3.48 -5.35
N ARG A 5 -11.57 2.48 -4.67
CA ARG A 5 -12.29 2.70 -3.42
C ARG A 5 -11.35 2.99 -2.24
N ILE A 6 -10.17 2.38 -2.27
CA ILE A 6 -9.12 2.59 -1.27
C ILE A 6 -8.54 4.00 -1.42
N GLU A 7 -8.25 4.44 -2.65
CA GLU A 7 -7.76 5.78 -2.93
C GLU A 7 -8.74 6.85 -2.44
N GLY A 8 -10.03 6.72 -2.81
CA GLY A 8 -11.07 7.67 -2.38
C GLY A 8 -11.33 7.69 -0.87
N ASN A 9 -10.98 6.63 -0.13
CA ASN A 9 -11.18 6.52 1.31
C ASN A 9 -9.87 6.27 2.07
N TRP A 10 -8.73 6.73 1.54
CA TRP A 10 -7.41 6.32 2.02
C TRP A 10 -7.22 6.47 3.52
N LYS A 11 -7.72 7.57 4.12
CA LYS A 11 -7.66 7.80 5.57
C LYS A 11 -8.30 6.68 6.40
N GLN A 12 -9.39 6.08 5.91
CA GLN A 12 -10.06 4.96 6.59
C GLN A 12 -9.35 3.62 6.33
N PHE A 13 -8.72 3.47 5.16
CA PHE A 13 -8.05 2.23 4.76
C PHE A 13 -6.59 2.14 5.21
N LYS A 14 -5.91 3.27 5.46
CA LYS A 14 -4.52 3.35 5.97
C LYS A 14 -4.28 2.40 7.14
N GLY A 15 -5.18 2.34 8.12
CA GLY A 15 -5.06 1.44 9.26
C GLY A 15 -5.03 -0.03 8.85
N LYS A 16 -5.97 -0.44 7.99
CA LYS A 16 -6.06 -1.81 7.46
C LYS A 16 -4.86 -2.18 6.60
N VAL A 17 -4.35 -1.23 5.82
CA VAL A 17 -3.14 -1.39 5.00
C VAL A 17 -1.94 -1.61 5.93
N LYS A 18 -1.81 -0.85 7.01
CA LYS A 18 -0.76 -1.05 8.03
C LYS A 18 -0.88 -2.41 8.73
N GLU A 19 -2.10 -2.85 9.04
CA GLU A 19 -2.33 -4.16 9.64
C GLU A 19 -1.98 -5.30 8.67
N LYS A 20 -2.33 -5.17 7.39
CA LYS A 20 -2.00 -6.15 6.35
C LYS A 20 -0.48 -6.22 6.10
N TRP A 21 0.17 -5.06 6.04
CA TRP A 21 1.59 -4.94 5.76
C TRP A 21 2.31 -4.28 6.95
N GLY A 22 2.50 -5.04 8.02
CA GLY A 22 3.08 -4.54 9.28
C GLY A 22 4.51 -3.97 9.20
N GLN A 23 5.24 -4.16 8.09
CA GLN A 23 6.54 -3.51 7.88
C GLN A 23 6.41 -2.09 7.31
N LEU A 24 5.24 -1.72 6.77
CA LEU A 24 4.96 -0.36 6.36
C LEU A 24 4.72 0.51 7.60
N THR A 25 5.38 1.66 7.65
CA THR A 25 5.14 2.68 8.68
C THR A 25 4.02 3.62 8.27
N ASP A 26 3.48 4.36 9.24
CA ASP A 26 2.52 5.43 8.97
C ASP A 26 3.05 6.44 7.94
N ASP A 27 4.35 6.71 7.96
CA ASP A 27 5.02 7.61 7.03
C ASP A 27 5.04 7.04 5.59
N ASP A 28 5.37 5.75 5.42
CA ASP A 28 5.29 5.09 4.11
C ASP A 28 3.88 5.17 3.52
N LEU A 29 2.85 5.00 4.37
CA LEU A 29 1.44 5.05 3.98
C LEU A 29 0.95 6.47 3.71
N GLU A 30 1.46 7.46 4.44
CA GLU A 30 1.18 8.87 4.17
C GLU A 30 1.82 9.32 2.87
N GLN A 31 3.07 8.92 2.61
CA GLN A 31 3.74 9.17 1.34
C GLN A 31 3.06 8.46 0.17
N ALA A 32 2.55 7.24 0.37
CA ALA A 32 1.77 6.55 -0.64
C ALA A 32 0.46 7.30 -0.97
N ALA A 33 -0.15 7.97 0.02
CA ALA A 33 -1.35 8.81 -0.14
C ALA A 33 -2.50 8.12 -0.89
N GLY A 34 -2.61 6.79 -0.80
CA GLY A 34 -3.63 6.00 -1.49
C GLY A 34 -3.33 5.70 -2.95
N ARG A 35 -2.18 6.12 -3.47
CA ARG A 35 -1.74 5.82 -4.84
C ARG A 35 -1.17 4.41 -4.90
N ARG A 36 -1.71 3.59 -5.82
CA ARG A 36 -1.29 2.19 -5.99
C ARG A 36 0.20 2.07 -6.27
N ASP A 37 0.70 2.85 -7.24
CA ASP A 37 2.09 2.77 -7.69
C ASP A 37 3.10 3.14 -6.59
N GLN A 38 2.75 4.13 -5.78
CA GLN A 38 3.58 4.51 -4.63
C GLN A 38 3.62 3.40 -3.58
N LEU A 39 2.47 2.77 -3.29
CA LEU A 39 2.43 1.66 -2.36
C LEU A 39 3.19 0.44 -2.89
N ILE A 40 3.12 0.17 -4.20
CA ILE A 40 3.94 -0.85 -4.87
C ILE A 40 5.43 -0.56 -4.66
N GLY A 41 5.87 0.69 -4.84
CA GLY A 41 7.23 1.12 -4.53
C GLY A 41 7.63 0.80 -3.09
N ARG A 42 6.80 1.18 -2.11
CA ARG A 42 7.05 0.92 -0.69
C ARG A 42 7.10 -0.57 -0.36
N LEU A 43 6.24 -1.37 -0.96
CA LEU A 43 6.25 -2.83 -0.77
C LEU A 43 7.53 -3.45 -1.31
N GLN A 44 8.02 -3.00 -2.47
CA GLN A 44 9.31 -3.45 -3.01
C GLN A 44 10.47 -3.04 -2.07
N GLU A 45 10.49 -1.80 -1.58
CA GLU A 45 11.55 -1.30 -0.70
C GLU A 45 11.59 -2.00 0.66
N ARG A 46 10.42 -2.24 1.27
CA ARG A 46 10.32 -2.76 2.64
C ARG A 46 10.38 -4.28 2.72
N TYR A 47 9.75 -4.95 1.76
CA TYR A 47 9.67 -6.40 1.74
C TYR A 47 10.63 -7.06 0.73
N GLY A 48 11.29 -6.28 -0.13
CA GLY A 48 12.13 -6.83 -1.20
C GLY A 48 11.34 -7.56 -2.28
N TRP A 49 10.03 -7.30 -2.39
CA TRP A 49 9.17 -7.95 -3.37
C TRP A 49 9.47 -7.47 -4.78
N GLN A 50 9.19 -8.32 -5.76
CA GLN A 50 9.14 -7.89 -7.15
C GLN A 50 7.85 -7.14 -7.43
N ARG A 51 7.87 -6.27 -8.45
CA ARG A 51 6.72 -5.44 -8.82
C ARG A 51 5.44 -6.28 -9.02
N ASP A 52 5.51 -7.38 -9.76
CA ASP A 52 4.37 -8.30 -9.96
C ASP A 52 3.78 -8.83 -8.65
N GLN A 53 4.63 -9.14 -7.68
CA GLN A 53 4.18 -9.67 -6.39
C GLN A 53 3.50 -8.56 -5.57
N ALA A 54 4.06 -7.35 -5.57
CA ALA A 54 3.44 -6.21 -4.92
C ALA A 54 2.12 -5.79 -5.61
N GLU A 55 2.04 -5.88 -6.94
CA GLU A 55 0.83 -5.60 -7.71
C GLU A 55 -0.30 -6.58 -7.40
N ARG A 56 0.01 -7.87 -7.28
CA ARG A 56 -0.94 -8.93 -6.87
C ARG A 56 -1.48 -8.72 -5.47
N GLU A 57 -0.66 -8.23 -4.55
CA GLU A 57 -1.08 -7.97 -3.17
C GLU A 57 -2.10 -6.81 -3.06
N LEU A 58 -2.13 -5.95 -4.07
CA LEU A 58 -2.98 -4.76 -4.15
C LEU A 58 -4.18 -4.91 -5.08
N ASP A 59 -4.25 -6.02 -5.80
CA ASP A 59 -5.37 -6.38 -6.70
C ASP A 59 -6.64 -6.77 -5.93
#